data_AF-A0A4Y9EJU1-F1
#
_entry.id   AF-A0A4Y9EJU1-F1
#
_cell.length_a   1.000
_cell.length_b   1.000
_cell.length_c   1.000
_cell.angle_alpha   90.00
_cell.angle_beta   90.00
_cell.angle_gamma   90.00
#
_symmetry.space_group_name_H-M   'P 1'
#
loop_
_entity.id
_entity.type
_entity.pdbx_description
1 polymer ?
#
loop_
_entity_poly.entity_id
_entity_poly.type
_entity_poly.pdbx_seq_one_letter_code
_entity_poly.pdbx_strand_id
1 'polypeptide(L)'
;MTSNDRPERSYSWADDPYWVDALDRFVATRDAGAKTITLDIEAVEEAIFNGDGPAYRLLYAMESVMKLEGEDGFRGAPRLTLALLQILKELR
;
A
#
# COMPACT_ATOMS: atom_id res chain seq x y z
N MET A 1 -29.42 9.61 -27.05
CA MET A 1 -28.97 9.24 -25.70
C MET A 1 -27.47 9.02 -25.79
N THR A 2 -26.69 9.99 -25.30
CA THR A 2 -25.22 9.92 -25.29
C THR A 2 -24.80 8.93 -24.22
N SER A 3 -24.22 7.80 -24.63
CA SER A 3 -23.50 6.92 -23.70
C SER A 3 -22.37 7.75 -23.08
N ASN A 4 -22.45 7.94 -21.78
CA ASN A 4 -21.38 8.52 -20.98
C ASN A 4 -20.62 7.37 -20.32
N ASP A 5 -20.17 6.39 -21.11
CA ASP A 5 -19.18 5.39 -20.69
C ASP A 5 -17.83 6.09 -20.55
N ARG A 6 -17.69 6.90 -19.49
CA ARG A 6 -16.35 7.09 -18.93
C ARG A 6 -15.97 5.72 -18.35
N PRO A 7 -14.85 5.11 -18.75
CA PRO A 7 -14.39 3.92 -18.07
C PRO A 7 -14.25 4.28 -16.59
N GLU A 8 -14.94 3.56 -15.70
CA GLU A 8 -14.61 3.59 -14.28
C GLU A 8 -13.11 3.32 -14.21
N ARG A 9 -12.33 4.35 -13.81
CA ARG A 9 -10.89 4.15 -13.64
C ARG A 9 -10.75 3.09 -12.57
N SER A 10 -10.31 1.90 -12.99
CA SER A 10 -10.00 0.83 -12.06
C SER A 10 -8.93 1.35 -11.11
N TYR A 11 -9.17 1.19 -9.81
CA TYR A 11 -8.21 1.57 -8.78
C TYR A 11 -6.85 0.91 -9.04
N SER A 12 -5.78 1.70 -8.95
CA SER A 12 -4.40 1.26 -9.06
C SER A 12 -3.66 1.74 -7.81
N TRP A 13 -2.97 0.83 -7.12
CA TRP A 13 -2.14 1.21 -5.97
C TRP A 13 -1.06 2.23 -6.34
N ALA A 14 -0.59 2.22 -7.58
CA ALA A 14 0.48 3.09 -8.07
C ALA A 14 0.03 4.56 -8.21
N ASP A 15 -1.29 4.80 -8.23
CA ASP A 15 -1.89 6.14 -8.26
C ASP A 15 -2.39 6.58 -6.87
N ASP A 16 -2.22 5.75 -5.84
CA ASP A 16 -2.71 6.01 -4.48
C ASP A 16 -1.58 6.53 -3.58
N PRO A 17 -1.62 7.82 -3.15
CA PRO A 17 -0.60 8.41 -2.29
C PRO A 17 -0.40 7.68 -0.97
N TYR A 18 -1.43 6.98 -0.46
CA TYR A 18 -1.33 6.19 0.76
C TYR A 18 -0.20 5.14 0.65
N TRP A 19 -0.03 4.53 -0.53
CA TRP A 19 1.00 3.52 -0.78
C TRP A 19 2.29 4.12 -1.34
N VAL A 20 2.18 5.04 -2.30
CA VAL A 20 3.36 5.62 -2.97
C VAL A 20 4.21 6.41 -1.97
N ASP A 21 3.59 7.30 -1.19
CA ASP A 21 4.33 8.13 -0.25
C ASP A 21 4.95 7.28 0.89
N ALA A 22 4.24 6.22 1.31
CA ALA A 22 4.75 5.29 2.32
C ALA A 22 5.95 4.48 1.79
N LEU A 23 5.93 4.06 0.53
CA LEU A 23 7.07 3.41 -0.12
C LEU A 23 8.27 4.35 -0.22
N ASP A 24 8.05 5.63 -0.58
CA ASP A 24 9.12 6.63 -0.65
C ASP A 24 9.76 6.85 0.72
N ARG A 25 8.95 6.96 1.79
CA ARG A 25 9.46 7.06 3.16
C ARG A 25 10.21 5.80 3.60
N PHE A 26 9.75 4.62 3.19
CA PHE A 26 10.47 3.36 3.44
C PHE A 26 11.86 3.39 2.79
N VAL A 27 11.92 3.75 1.50
CA VAL A 27 13.16 3.82 0.72
C VAL A 27 14.12 4.83 1.32
N ALA A 28 13.64 6.03 1.65
CA ALA A 28 14.45 7.06 2.31
C ALA A 28 15.03 6.57 3.64
N THR A 29 14.24 5.87 4.46
CA THR A 29 14.71 5.31 5.73
C THR A 29 15.78 4.24 5.53
N ARG A 30 15.58 3.33 4.56
CA ARG A 30 16.56 2.29 4.19
C ARG A 30 17.86 2.91 3.70
N ASP A 31 17.78 3.92 2.83
CA ASP A 31 18.93 4.57 2.22
C ASP A 31 19.71 5.43 3.23
N ALA A 32 19.04 5.91 4.28
CA ALA A 32 19.67 6.49 5.47
C ALA A 32 20.39 5.46 6.37
N GLY A 33 20.36 4.18 6.02
CA GLY A 33 21.12 3.11 6.68
C GLY A 33 20.32 2.28 7.68
N ALA A 34 19.00 2.50 7.83
CA ALA A 34 18.18 1.69 8.73
C ALA A 34 18.21 0.21 8.32
N LYS A 35 18.35 -0.67 9.32
CA LYS A 35 18.37 -2.14 9.14
C LYS A 35 17.20 -2.85 9.83
N THR A 36 16.52 -2.18 10.75
CA THR A 36 15.45 -2.73 11.57
C THR A 36 14.24 -1.81 11.54
N ILE A 37 13.07 -2.40 11.77
CA ILE A 37 11.80 -1.70 11.97
C ILE A 37 11.29 -2.11 13.34
N THR A 38 10.96 -1.12 14.17
CA THR A 38 10.28 -1.34 15.45
C THR A 38 8.81 -1.04 15.25
N LEU A 39 7.95 -1.93 15.75
CA LEU A 39 6.49 -1.80 15.69
C LEU A 39 5.94 -1.75 17.12
N ASP A 40 4.97 -0.89 17.35
CA ASP A 40 4.08 -1.01 18.50
C ASP A 40 3.00 -2.04 18.16
N ILE A 41 2.98 -3.16 18.87
CA ILE A 41 2.08 -4.28 18.56
C ILE A 41 0.63 -3.95 18.90
N GLU A 42 0.39 -3.20 19.98
CA GLU A 42 -0.97 -2.84 20.42
C GLU A 42 -1.59 -1.87 19.41
N ALA A 43 -0.83 -0.83 19.01
CA ALA A 43 -1.30 0.11 18.00
C ALA A 43 -1.51 -0.54 16.63
N VAL A 44 -0.65 -1.50 16.25
CA VAL A 44 -0.82 -2.28 15.01
C VAL A 44 -2.10 -3.11 15.06
N GLU A 45 -2.34 -3.84 16.15
CA GLU A 45 -3.54 -4.68 16.28
C GLU A 45 -4.82 -3.85 16.16
N GLU A 46 -4.90 -2.70 16.86
CA GLU A 46 -6.03 -1.79 16.74
C GLU A 46 -6.23 -1.28 15.31
N ALA A 47 -5.14 -0.86 14.65
CA ALA A 47 -5.22 -0.25 13.33
C ALA A 47 -5.60 -1.24 12.23
N ILE A 48 -5.09 -2.48 12.25
CA ILE A 48 -5.34 -3.43 11.16
C ILE A 48 -6.77 -3.99 11.14
N PHE A 49 -7.45 -4.02 12.30
CA PHE A 49 -8.83 -4.50 12.40
C PHE A 49 -9.87 -3.38 12.21
N ASN A 50 -9.45 -2.13 12.06
CA ASN A 50 -10.33 -1.04 11.67
C ASN A 50 -10.75 -1.20 10.19
N GLY A 51 -12.04 -1.05 9.86
CA GLY A 51 -12.59 -1.30 8.52
C GLY A 51 -11.98 -0.46 7.40
N ASP A 52 -11.44 0.73 7.72
CA ASP A 52 -10.69 1.58 6.79
C ASP A 52 -9.16 1.52 7.03
N GLY A 53 -8.72 0.55 7.83
CA GLY A 53 -7.36 0.36 8.27
C GLY A 53 -6.42 -0.21 7.20
N PRO A 54 -5.11 -0.28 7.51
CA PRO A 54 -4.09 -0.66 6.54
C PRO A 54 -4.30 -2.03 5.89
N ALA A 55 -4.85 -3.01 6.63
CA ALA A 55 -5.07 -4.36 6.12
C ALA A 55 -6.16 -4.44 5.04
N TYR A 56 -7.29 -3.75 5.24
CA TYR A 56 -8.37 -3.72 4.25
C TYR A 56 -7.98 -2.89 3.02
N ARG A 57 -7.25 -1.77 3.22
CA ARG A 57 -6.66 -1.03 2.10
C ARG A 57 -5.70 -1.90 1.29
N LEU A 58 -4.87 -2.70 1.97
CA LEU A 58 -3.90 -3.59 1.32
C LEU A 58 -4.60 -4.63 0.44
N LEU A 59 -5.75 -5.13 0.87
CA LEU A 59 -6.55 -6.07 0.08
C LEU A 59 -6.90 -5.48 -1.30
N TYR A 60 -7.43 -4.25 -1.35
CA TYR A 60 -7.75 -3.58 -2.61
C TYR A 60 -6.51 -3.26 -3.43
N ALA A 61 -5.41 -2.87 -2.78
CA ALA A 61 -4.14 -2.60 -3.44
C ALA A 61 -3.56 -3.85 -4.11
N MET A 62 -3.54 -4.98 -3.41
CA MET A 62 -3.09 -6.27 -3.95
C MET A 62 -4.02 -6.78 -5.06
N GLU A 63 -5.33 -6.53 -4.96
CA GLU A 63 -6.25 -6.83 -6.05
C GLU A 63 -5.90 -6.02 -7.32
N SER A 64 -5.55 -4.74 -7.18
CA SER A 64 -5.12 -3.93 -8.33
C SER A 64 -3.85 -4.48 -8.98
N VAL A 65 -2.87 -4.98 -8.19
CA VAL A 65 -1.67 -5.64 -8.71
C VAL A 65 -2.04 -6.87 -9.54
N MET A 66 -2.94 -7.71 -9.02
CA MET A 66 -3.40 -8.92 -9.72
C MET A 66 -4.10 -8.61 -11.05
N LYS A 67 -4.89 -7.52 -11.09
CA LYS A 67 -5.66 -7.14 -12.28
C LYS A 67 -4.81 -6.42 -13.33
N LEU A 68 -3.82 -5.63 -12.92
CA LEU A 68 -3.17 -4.63 -13.78
C LEU A 68 -1.71 -4.97 -14.13
N GLU A 69 -0.99 -5.75 -13.33
CA GLU A 69 0.47 -5.91 -13.47
C GLU A 69 0.92 -7.30 -13.93
N GLY A 70 0.02 -8.09 -14.53
CA GLY A 70 0.30 -9.49 -14.91
C GLY A 70 1.56 -9.68 -15.77
N GLU A 71 1.83 -8.76 -16.71
CA GLU A 71 3.03 -8.81 -17.57
C GLU A 71 4.27 -8.13 -16.93
N ASP A 72 4.05 -7.25 -15.95
CA ASP A 72 5.11 -6.53 -15.23
C ASP A 72 5.71 -7.35 -14.07
N GLY A 73 5.26 -8.58 -13.90
CA GLY A 73 5.76 -9.53 -12.90
C GLY A 73 5.30 -9.22 -11.49
N PHE A 74 4.14 -8.58 -11.33
CA PHE A 74 3.50 -8.29 -10.03
C PHE A 74 4.42 -7.52 -9.06
N ARG A 75 5.25 -6.61 -9.57
CA ARG A 75 6.23 -5.87 -8.76
C ARG A 75 5.57 -4.95 -7.72
N GLY A 76 4.30 -4.63 -7.85
CA GLY A 76 3.52 -3.92 -6.86
C GLY A 76 3.37 -4.69 -5.55
N ALA A 77 3.31 -6.03 -5.59
CA ALA A 77 3.15 -6.84 -4.38
C ALA A 77 4.29 -6.65 -3.36
N PRO A 78 5.59 -6.82 -3.71
CA PRO A 78 6.66 -6.54 -2.76
C PRO A 78 6.71 -5.06 -2.36
N ARG A 79 6.38 -4.11 -3.24
CA ARG A 79 6.36 -2.68 -2.92
C ARG A 79 5.30 -2.32 -1.89
N LEU A 80 4.10 -2.86 -2.04
CA LEU A 80 3.00 -2.70 -1.10
C LEU A 80 3.33 -3.28 0.27
N THR A 81 4.03 -4.41 0.33
CA THR A 81 4.54 -4.95 1.59
C THR A 81 5.49 -3.98 2.29
N LEU A 82 6.42 -3.36 1.55
CA LEU A 82 7.35 -2.38 2.13
C LEU A 82 6.63 -1.10 2.59
N ALA A 83 5.67 -0.61 1.80
CA ALA A 83 4.83 0.53 2.16
C ALA A 83 4.01 0.25 3.43
N LEU A 84 3.41 -0.94 3.54
CA LEU A 84 2.68 -1.36 4.73
C LEU A 84 3.59 -1.36 5.96
N LEU A 85 4.80 -1.91 5.88
CA LEU A 85 5.74 -1.91 7.00
C LEU A 85 6.07 -0.48 7.47
N GLN A 86 6.22 0.46 6.54
CA GLN A 86 6.44 1.86 6.88
C GLN A 86 5.21 2.50 7.55
N ILE A 87 4.01 2.21 7.06
CA ILE A 87 2.76 2.68 7.68
C ILE A 87 2.63 2.15 9.11
N LEU A 88 2.82 0.83 9.31
CA LEU A 88 2.69 0.19 10.62
C LEU A 88 3.74 0.71 11.62
N LYS A 89 4.95 1.01 11.16
CA LYS A 89 6.01 1.64 11.96
C LYS A 89 5.64 3.04 12.45
N GLU A 90 4.79 3.75 11.72
CA GLU A 90 4.38 5.12 12.04
C GLU A 90 3.21 5.17 13.03
N LEU A 91 2.57 4.03 13.30
CA LEU A 91 1.59 3.87 14.38
C LEU A 91 2.31 3.98 15.73
N ARG A 92 1.68 4.69 16.66
CA ARG A 92 2.19 4.95 18.01
C ARG A 92 1.11 4.70 19.03
#